data_AF-A0A1J3JGF5-F1
#
_entry.id   AF-A0A1J3JGF5-F1
#
_cell.length_a   1.000
_cell.length_b   1.000
_cell.length_c   1.000
_cell.angle_alpha   90.00
_cell.angle_beta   90.00
_cell.angle_gamma   90.00
#
_symmetry.space_group_name_H-M   'P 1'
#
loop_
_entity.id
_entity.type
_entity.pdbx_description
1 polymer ?
#
loop_
_entity_poly.entity_id
_entity_poly.type
_entity_poly.pdbx_seq_one_letter_code
_entity_poly.pdbx_strand_id
1 'polypeptide(L)'
;RERISEKIRVLQTLVPGGTKMDTASMLDEAANYLKFLRGQVKALENLRPKLDPTNLSFASPSSAFPLFHQSFLPLQNPNQILHHPEC
;
A
#
# COMPACT_ATOMS: atom_id res chain seq x y z
N ARG A 1 3.81 -25.41 33.88
CA ARG A 1 4.97 -24.60 33.43
C ARG A 1 4.95 -24.33 31.92
N GLU A 2 4.59 -25.31 31.09
CA GLU A 2 4.56 -25.25 29.61
C GLU A 2 3.83 -24.03 29.01
N ARG A 3 2.70 -23.61 29.58
CA ARG A 3 1.93 -22.44 29.09
C ARG A 3 2.69 -21.13 29.07
N ILE A 4 3.68 -20.94 29.96
CA ILE A 4 4.48 -19.70 30.01
C ILE A 4 5.50 -19.71 28.88
N SER A 5 6.24 -20.82 28.74
CA SER A 5 7.22 -21.00 27.66
C SER A 5 6.60 -20.84 26.28
N GLU A 6 5.37 -21.34 26.09
CA GLU A 6 4.64 -21.15 24.83
C GLU A 6 4.34 -19.68 24.54
N LYS A 7 3.85 -18.94 25.54
CA LYS A 7 3.58 -17.51 25.40
C LYS A 7 4.84 -16.71 25.09
N ILE A 8 5.97 -17.08 25.72
CA ILE A 8 7.27 -16.46 25.42
C ILE A 8 7.68 -16.76 23.98
N ARG A 9 7.54 -18.01 23.51
CA ARG A 9 7.88 -18.39 22.13
C ARG A 9 7.04 -17.65 21.10
N VAL A 10 5.73 -17.53 21.33
CA VAL A 10 4.86 -16.73 20.45
C VAL A 10 5.31 -15.27 20.44
N LEU A 11 5.59 -14.69 21.61
CA LEU A 11 6.04 -13.31 21.72
C LEU A 11 7.34 -13.06 20.93
N GLN A 12 8.31 -13.99 21.00
CA GLN A 12 9.57 -13.91 20.25
C GLN A 12 9.39 -13.80 18.72
N THR A 13 8.30 -14.34 18.18
CA THR A 13 7.99 -14.31 16.74
C THR A 13 7.22 -13.06 16.32
N LEU A 14 6.51 -12.42 17.25
CA LEU A 14 5.70 -11.22 16.98
C LEU A 14 6.49 -9.93 17.17
N VAL A 15 7.46 -9.93 18.09
CA VAL A 15 8.29 -8.75 18.39
C VAL A 15 9.47 -8.66 17.42
N PRO A 16 9.71 -7.51 16.77
CA PRO A 16 10.89 -7.31 15.95
C PRO A 16 12.19 -7.60 16.72
N GLY A 17 13.01 -8.54 16.23
CA GLY A 17 14.24 -8.94 16.91
C GLY A 17 14.05 -9.82 18.17
N GLY A 18 12.82 -10.16 18.54
CA GLY A 18 12.49 -10.82 19.81
C GLY A 18 13.20 -12.15 20.08
N THR A 19 13.54 -12.93 19.04
CA THR A 19 14.28 -14.20 19.20
C THR A 19 15.71 -14.01 19.71
N LYS A 20 16.29 -12.81 19.54
CA LYS A 20 17.66 -12.46 19.94
C LYS A 20 17.73 -11.62 21.22
N MET A 21 16.60 -11.26 21.81
CA MET A 21 16.50 -10.38 22.96
C MET A 21 16.30 -11.18 24.25
N ASP A 22 16.77 -10.65 25.37
CA ASP A 22 16.38 -11.16 26.68
C ASP A 22 14.89 -10.84 26.96
N THR A 23 14.32 -11.45 28.00
CA THR A 23 12.88 -11.32 28.28
C THR A 23 12.49 -9.90 28.66
N ALA A 24 13.33 -9.15 29.38
CA ALA A 24 12.99 -7.79 29.77
C ALA A 24 13.00 -6.87 28.53
N SER A 25 14.09 -6.92 27.76
CA SER A 25 14.21 -6.14 26.52
C SER A 25 13.10 -6.48 25.52
N MET A 26 12.72 -7.76 25.38
CA MET A 26 11.64 -8.17 24.48
C MET A 26 10.27 -7.62 24.92
N LEU A 27 10.02 -7.52 26.22
CA LEU A 27 8.76 -6.96 26.74
C LEU A 27 8.68 -5.45 26.50
N ASP A 28 9.79 -4.73 26.69
CA ASP A 28 9.86 -3.29 26.40
C ASP A 28 9.66 -3.02 24.89
N GLU A 29 10.31 -3.82 24.05
CA GLU A 29 10.16 -3.71 22.60
C GLU A 29 8.75 -4.09 22.15
N ALA A 30 8.10 -5.07 22.78
CA ALA A 30 6.69 -5.39 22.51
C ALA A 30 5.78 -4.19 22.78
N ALA A 31 5.99 -3.48 23.89
CA ALA A 31 5.23 -2.27 24.22
C ALA A 31 5.47 -1.16 23.19
N ASN A 32 6.69 -0.99 22.69
CA ASN A 32 7.01 -0.03 21.64
C ASN A 32 6.42 -0.42 20.29
N TYR A 33 6.48 -1.71 19.92
CA TYR A 33 5.91 -2.22 18.69
C TYR A 33 4.38 -2.03 18.64
N LEU A 34 3.68 -2.20 19.77
CA LEU A 34 2.26 -1.86 19.87
C LEU A 34 1.95 -0.38 19.61
N LYS A 35 2.80 0.55 20.08
CA LYS A 35 2.64 1.98 19.80
C LYS A 35 2.82 2.26 18.30
N PHE A 36 3.84 1.63 17.69
CA PHE A 36 4.10 1.74 16.25
C PHE A 36 2.93 1.21 15.41
N LEU A 37 2.41 0.02 15.71
CA LEU A 37 1.26 -0.56 15.02
C LEU A 37 0.02 0.32 15.15
N ARG A 38 -0.26 0.86 16.35
CA ARG A 38 -1.37 1.81 16.54
C ARG A 38 -1.21 3.07 15.68
N GLY A 39 0.02 3.58 15.55
CA GLY A 39 0.33 4.71 14.67
C GLY A 39 0.03 4.42 13.21
N GLN A 40 0.42 3.24 12.72
CA GLN A 40 0.11 2.81 11.35
C GLN A 40 -1.40 2.67 11.10
N VAL A 41 -2.12 2.03 12.04
CA VAL A 41 -3.58 1.88 11.94
C VAL A 41 -4.27 3.26 11.86
N LYS A 42 -3.90 4.19 12.74
CA LYS A 42 -4.45 5.56 12.72
C LYS A 42 -4.15 6.28 11.41
N ALA A 43 -2.96 6.12 10.84
CA ALA A 43 -2.61 6.71 9.55
C ALA A 43 -3.51 6.14 8.43
N LEU A 44 -3.75 4.82 8.43
CA LEU A 44 -4.64 4.17 7.46
C LEU A 44 -6.11 4.58 7.64
N GLU A 45 -6.58 4.74 8.88
CA GLU A 45 -7.93 5.22 9.18
C GLU A 45 -8.16 6.64 8.65
N ASN A 46 -7.16 7.51 8.74
CA ASN A 46 -7.24 8.87 8.17
C ASN A 46 -7.24 8.88 6.64
N LEU A 47 -6.63 7.88 6.00
CA LEU A 47 -6.62 7.72 4.54
C LEU A 47 -7.90 7.08 4.01
N ARG A 48 -8.64 6.34 4.86
CA ARG A 48 -9.95 5.79 4.50
C ARG A 48 -10.92 6.97 4.36
N PRO A 49 -11.52 7.20 3.18
CA PRO A 49 -12.63 8.13 3.07
C PRO A 49 -13.68 7.69 4.09
N LYS A 50 -14.05 8.59 5.00
CA LYS A 50 -15.09 8.34 5.99
C LYS A 50 -16.40 8.21 5.22
N LEU A 51 -16.69 6.98 4.77
CA LEU A 51 -17.98 6.63 4.20
C LEU A 51 -18.96 6.68 5.38
N ASP A 52 -19.47 7.87 5.67
CA ASP A 52 -20.57 8.02 6.62
C ASP A 52 -21.78 7.27 6.03
N PRO A 53 -22.30 6.23 6.70
CA PRO A 53 -23.44 5.44 6.17
C PRO A 53 -24.75 6.23 6.14
N THR A 54 -24.75 7.50 6.55
CA THR A 54 -25.90 8.42 6.56
C THR A 54 -25.92 9.42 5.39
N ASN A 55 -24.97 9.38 4.45
CA ASN A 55 -25.07 10.19 3.23
C ASN A 55 -24.71 9.37 1.98
N LEU A 56 -25.52 8.35 1.70
CA LEU A 56 -25.65 7.80 0.34
C LEU A 56 -26.55 8.73 -0.50
N SER A 57 -26.25 10.03 -0.53
CA SER A 57 -26.69 10.85 -1.65
C SER A 57 -25.84 10.39 -2.83
N PHE A 58 -26.44 9.51 -3.62
CA PHE A 58 -26.06 9.18 -4.98
C PHE A 58 -25.74 10.49 -5.72
N ALA A 59 -24.48 10.91 -5.67
CA ALA A 59 -23.94 11.81 -6.65
C ALA A 59 -23.87 10.99 -7.93
N SER A 60 -24.97 11.09 -8.68
CA SER A 60 -25.08 10.68 -10.07
C SER A 60 -23.73 10.93 -10.75
N PRO A 61 -23.09 9.93 -11.37
CA PRO A 61 -22.01 10.21 -12.29
C PRO A 61 -22.67 10.87 -13.49
N SER A 62 -22.81 12.19 -13.43
CA SER A 62 -23.01 13.01 -14.61
C SER A 62 -21.94 12.56 -15.59
N SER A 63 -22.40 11.91 -16.65
CA SER A 63 -21.64 11.49 -17.81
C SER A 63 -20.83 12.67 -18.35
N ALA A 64 -19.61 12.82 -17.86
CA ALA A 64 -18.60 13.69 -18.44
C ALA A 64 -17.33 12.85 -18.60
N PHE A 65 -17.45 11.82 -19.43
CA PHE A 65 -16.28 11.22 -20.06
C PHE A 65 -15.53 12.36 -20.79
N PRO A 66 -14.22 12.56 -20.55
CA PRO A 66 -13.44 13.35 -21.48
C PRO A 66 -13.44 12.57 -22.80
N LEU A 67 -14.05 13.19 -23.80
CA LEU A 67 -13.98 12.80 -25.21
C LEU A 67 -12.51 12.47 -25.53
N PHE A 68 -12.23 11.17 -25.69
CA PHE A 68 -10.99 10.65 -26.21
C PHE A 68 -10.80 11.28 -27.60
N HIS A 69 -10.03 12.38 -27.65
CA HIS A 69 -9.58 12.94 -28.91
C HIS A 69 -8.58 11.95 -29.51
N GLN A 70 -9.04 11.28 -30.56
CA GLN A 70 -8.25 10.51 -31.52
C GLN A 70 -7.24 11.46 -32.20
N SER A 71 -6.06 11.58 -31.62
CA SER A 71 -4.87 12.08 -32.33
C SER A 71 -3.97 10.89 -32.59
N PHE A 72 -4.14 10.35 -33.79
CA PHE A 72 -3.22 9.48 -34.52
C PHE A 72 -1.80 9.40 -33.93
N LEU A 73 -1.43 8.23 -33.41
CA LEU A 73 -0.02 7.85 -33.27
C LEU A 73 0.41 7.19 -34.60
N PRO A 74 1.32 7.78 -35.40
CA PRO A 74 1.90 7.06 -36.51
C PRO A 74 2.96 6.10 -35.97
N LEU A 75 2.68 4.81 -36.12
CA LEU A 75 3.65 3.73 -35.96
C LEU A 75 4.65 3.79 -37.14
N GLN A 76 5.78 4.48 -36.99
CA GLN A 76 6.82 4.50 -38.03
C GLN A 76 7.78 3.30 -37.84
N ASN A 77 7.52 2.26 -38.62
CA ASN A 77 8.40 1.10 -38.84
C ASN A 77 9.75 1.54 -39.47
N PRO A 78 10.91 1.18 -38.89
CA PRO A 78 12.23 1.64 -39.35
C PRO A 78 12.82 0.89 -40.57
N ASN A 79 12.02 0.15 -41.35
CA ASN A 79 12.50 -0.63 -42.51
C ASN A 79 11.99 -0.10 -43.86
N GLN A 80 12.40 1.11 -44.25
CA GLN A 80 12.28 1.56 -45.64
C GLN A 80 13.60 2.24 -46.03
N ILE A 81 14.56 1.42 -46.44
CA ILE A 81 15.71 1.84 -47.26
C ILE A 81 15.14 2.22 -48.64
N LEU A 82 15.61 3.34 -49.22
CA LEU A 82 16.07 3.46 -50.63
C LEU A 82 15.67 4.79 -51.32
N HIS A 83 16.72 5.53 -51.69
CA HIS A 83 16.88 6.41 -52.86
C HIS A 83 16.25 7.83 -52.91
N HIS A 84 17.16 8.80 -52.74
CA HIS A 84 17.26 10.05 -53.52
C HIS A 84 17.30 9.72 -55.04
N PRO A 85 16.85 10.61 -55.95
CA PRO A 85 17.49 11.92 -56.14
C PRO A 85 16.53 13.10 -56.41
N GLU A 86 16.93 14.29 -55.96
CA GLU A 86 16.41 15.58 -56.43
C GLU A 86 17.30 16.14 -57.56
N CYS A 87 16.68 16.79 -58.54
CA CYS A 87 17.32 17.73 -59.47
C CYS A 87 17.24 19.15 -58.89
#